data_AF-A0A416TP66-F1
#
_entry.id   AF-A0A416TP66-F1
#
_cell.length_a   1.000
_cell.length_b   1.000
_cell.length_c   1.000
_cell.angle_alpha   90.00
_cell.angle_beta   90.00
_cell.angle_gamma   90.00
#
_symmetry.space_group_name_H-M   'P 1'
#
loop_
_entity.id
_entity.type
_entity.pdbx_description
1 polymer ?
#
loop_
_entity_poly.entity_id
_entity_poly.type
_entity_poly.pdbx_seq_one_letter_code
_entity_poly.pdbx_strand_id
1 'polypeptide(L)'
;MNKKVKSNYEQLGQYLGLRFDEEQEVLHGQKDGFELIVGPNEVNGKVYYMLNICLGADNQGKTLTKDEIKEFVKAHKTVSGLVNEGHTVTMVLKSYLNQKKLRANAQEAIQELTAFLRGKGYVPCCQYCGRETETEGYLVSGNHIGLCEECAASLAQNITLAQNQENEKKENMIGGIVGALVGSLLGVACIVILSQLGYVAALSGVVMAVCTLKGYEIGSGKLSKRGIVISVILMLVMTYVGDRLDWAIMIARELEVDIATGYRYFPLLLSEDIIDFGSYAANLVLVYAFLLLGAIPTIRNANKGKKVQRTFGKLR
;
A
#
# COMPACT_ATOMS: atom_id res chain seq x y z
N MET A 1 -16.80 -6.17 -1.36
CA MET A 1 -17.55 -7.38 -0.91
C MET A 1 -18.63 -7.81 -1.90
N ASN A 2 -19.00 -9.10 -1.90
CA ASN A 2 -20.18 -9.58 -2.65
C ASN A 2 -21.48 -9.38 -1.84
N LYS A 3 -22.64 -9.48 -2.50
CA LYS A 3 -23.97 -9.21 -1.90
C LYS A 3 -24.26 -10.06 -0.66
N LYS A 4 -23.84 -11.33 -0.65
CA LYS A 4 -24.06 -12.24 0.49
C LYS A 4 -23.23 -11.82 1.70
N VAL A 5 -21.98 -11.43 1.49
CA VAL A 5 -21.10 -10.95 2.56
C VAL A 5 -21.63 -9.63 3.13
N LYS A 6 -22.04 -8.68 2.28
CA LYS A 6 -22.67 -7.42 2.73
C LYS A 6 -23.88 -7.68 3.65
N SER A 7 -24.81 -8.53 3.22
CA SER A 7 -25.99 -8.88 4.04
C SER A 7 -25.62 -9.55 5.38
N ASN A 8 -24.53 -10.31 5.43
CA ASN A 8 -24.05 -10.88 6.68
C ASN A 8 -23.48 -9.82 7.63
N TYR A 9 -22.76 -8.82 7.11
CA TYR A 9 -22.27 -7.68 7.89
C TYR A 9 -23.41 -6.78 8.36
N GLU A 10 -24.42 -6.51 7.52
CA GLU A 10 -25.64 -5.79 7.95
C GLU A 10 -26.32 -6.48 9.13
N GLN A 11 -26.51 -7.80 9.05
CA GLN A 11 -27.09 -8.59 10.14
C GLN A 11 -26.20 -8.64 11.38
N LEU A 12 -24.87 -8.61 11.21
CA LEU A 12 -23.92 -8.49 12.31
C LEU A 12 -24.04 -7.12 12.98
N GLY A 13 -24.10 -6.05 12.19
CA GLY A 13 -24.34 -4.68 12.67
C GLY A 13 -25.62 -4.57 13.47
N GLN A 14 -26.74 -5.03 12.90
CA GLN A 14 -28.04 -5.06 13.58
C GLN A 14 -27.98 -5.82 14.92
N TYR A 15 -27.28 -6.96 14.96
CA TYR A 15 -27.13 -7.76 16.17
C TYR A 15 -26.25 -7.07 17.23
N LEU A 16 -25.19 -6.37 16.81
CA LEU A 16 -24.29 -5.66 17.71
C LEU A 16 -24.82 -4.27 18.11
N GLY A 17 -25.80 -3.72 17.38
CA GLY A 17 -26.25 -2.34 17.51
C GLY A 17 -25.35 -1.34 16.79
N LEU A 18 -24.61 -1.79 15.77
CA LEU A 18 -23.71 -0.98 14.94
C LEU A 18 -24.29 -0.75 13.55
N ARG A 19 -23.93 0.37 12.92
CA ARG A 19 -24.32 0.70 11.54
C ARG A 19 -23.31 0.13 10.57
N PHE A 20 -23.77 -0.31 9.40
CA PHE A 20 -22.89 -0.80 8.34
C PHE A 20 -22.70 0.28 7.28
N ASP A 21 -21.47 0.73 7.12
CA ASP A 21 -21.07 1.61 6.02
C ASP A 21 -20.75 0.74 4.81
N GLU A 22 -21.66 0.72 3.83
CA GLU A 22 -21.54 -0.10 2.62
C GLU A 22 -20.39 0.30 1.69
N GLU A 23 -19.94 1.55 1.76
CA GLU A 23 -18.87 2.09 0.90
C GLU A 23 -17.51 1.74 1.49
N GLN A 24 -17.38 1.87 2.81
CA GLN A 24 -16.16 1.55 3.55
C GLN A 24 -16.07 0.08 3.96
N GLU A 25 -17.16 -0.67 3.83
CA GLU A 25 -17.28 -2.10 4.16
C GLU A 25 -16.91 -2.41 5.63
N VAL A 26 -17.25 -1.49 6.54
CA VAL A 26 -17.03 -1.59 7.98
C VAL A 26 -18.30 -1.32 8.77
N LEU A 27 -18.36 -1.85 9.99
CA LEU A 27 -19.37 -1.49 10.96
C LEU A 27 -18.84 -0.40 11.88
N HIS A 28 -19.68 0.53 12.30
CA HIS A 28 -19.31 1.60 13.24
C HIS A 28 -20.44 1.98 14.18
N GLY A 29 -20.08 2.64 15.28
CA GLY A 29 -21.00 3.18 16.27
C GLY A 29 -20.58 2.88 17.70
N GLN A 30 -21.37 3.38 18.65
CA GLN A 30 -20.99 3.33 20.05
C GLN A 30 -21.50 2.08 20.78
N LYS A 31 -20.64 1.54 21.64
CA LYS A 31 -21.01 0.54 22.65
C LYS A 31 -20.32 0.93 23.94
N ASP A 32 -21.06 0.99 25.04
CA ASP A 32 -20.46 1.24 26.34
C ASP A 32 -19.66 2.57 26.39
N GLY A 33 -20.08 3.58 25.62
CA GLY A 33 -19.40 4.87 25.49
C GLY A 33 -18.14 4.84 24.60
N PHE A 34 -17.69 3.66 24.17
CA PHE A 34 -16.60 3.51 23.22
C PHE A 34 -17.14 3.57 21.79
N GLU A 35 -16.57 4.44 20.96
CA GLU A 35 -16.75 4.39 19.51
C GLU A 35 -16.01 3.18 18.95
N LEU A 36 -16.76 2.24 18.38
CA LEU A 36 -16.25 1.01 17.80
C LEU A 36 -16.23 1.14 16.28
N ILE A 37 -15.16 0.63 15.68
CA ILE A 37 -15.07 0.38 14.25
C ILE A 37 -14.72 -1.10 14.08
N VAL A 38 -15.60 -1.86 13.43
CA VAL A 38 -15.45 -3.30 13.21
C VAL A 38 -15.35 -3.59 11.73
N GLY A 39 -14.16 -3.97 11.29
CA GLY A 39 -13.88 -4.27 9.88
C GLY A 39 -13.45 -5.71 9.65
N PRO A 40 -13.56 -6.21 8.41
CA PRO A 40 -12.91 -7.45 8.03
C PRO A 40 -11.39 -7.33 8.14
N ASN A 41 -10.73 -8.43 8.44
CA ASN A 41 -9.31 -8.59 8.17
C ASN A 41 -9.15 -9.10 6.72
N GLU A 42 -8.48 -8.33 5.87
CA GLU A 42 -8.12 -8.76 4.52
C GLU A 42 -6.77 -9.50 4.55
N VAL A 43 -6.79 -10.78 4.16
CA VAL A 43 -5.57 -11.57 3.96
C VAL A 43 -5.50 -11.96 2.49
N ASN A 44 -4.44 -11.53 1.80
CA ASN A 44 -4.22 -11.80 0.36
C ASN A 44 -5.41 -11.40 -0.54
N GLY A 45 -6.08 -10.27 -0.24
CA GLY A 45 -7.21 -9.76 -1.03
C GLY A 45 -8.50 -10.58 -0.90
N LYS A 46 -8.58 -11.51 0.06
CA LYS A 46 -9.82 -12.20 0.44
C LYS A 46 -10.31 -11.66 1.77
N VAL A 47 -11.59 -11.26 1.78
CA VAL A 47 -12.31 -10.87 2.99
C VAL A 47 -12.64 -12.13 3.79
N TYR A 48 -12.05 -12.27 4.96
CA TYR A 48 -12.40 -13.33 5.91
C TYR A 48 -13.34 -12.78 6.98
N TYR A 49 -14.20 -13.63 7.55
CA TYR A 49 -14.96 -13.32 8.78
C TYR A 49 -14.07 -13.32 10.03
N MET A 50 -12.82 -12.90 9.86
CA MET A 50 -11.90 -12.52 10.92
C MET A 50 -12.11 -11.02 11.14
N LEU A 51 -12.55 -10.64 12.33
CA LEU A 51 -12.97 -9.25 12.59
C LEU A 51 -11.87 -8.51 13.34
N ASN A 52 -11.53 -7.32 12.87
CA ASN A 52 -10.75 -6.35 13.62
C ASN A 52 -11.73 -5.38 14.28
N ILE A 53 -11.72 -5.33 15.62
CA ILE A 53 -12.51 -4.42 16.43
C ILE A 53 -11.55 -3.36 16.97
N CYS A 54 -11.74 -2.12 16.54
CA CYS A 54 -10.91 -0.98 16.90
C CYS A 54 -11.74 0.01 17.75
N LEU A 55 -11.14 0.53 18.82
CA LEU A 55 -11.74 1.57 19.67
C LEU A 55 -10.68 2.51 20.25
N GLY A 56 -11.12 3.70 20.66
CA GLY A 56 -10.29 4.66 21.38
C GLY A 56 -10.38 4.45 22.89
N ALA A 57 -9.24 4.20 23.53
CA ALA A 57 -9.13 4.02 24.97
C ALA A 57 -7.81 4.64 25.48
N ASP A 58 -7.90 5.53 26.45
CA ASP A 58 -6.73 6.15 27.08
C ASP A 58 -6.75 5.96 28.59
N ASN A 59 -5.55 5.88 29.18
CA ASN A 59 -5.34 5.90 30.62
C ASN A 59 -4.13 6.78 30.94
N GLN A 60 -4.29 8.09 30.76
CA GLN A 60 -3.24 9.08 31.02
C GLN A 60 -1.96 8.76 30.22
N GLY A 61 -2.11 8.32 28.97
CA GLY A 61 -1.01 7.92 28.10
C GLY A 61 -0.34 6.58 28.43
N LYS A 62 -0.86 5.80 29.38
CA LYS A 62 -0.41 4.42 29.62
C LYS A 62 -0.94 3.50 28.54
N THR A 63 -0.12 2.50 28.20
CA THR A 63 -0.49 1.42 27.30
C THR A 63 -0.58 0.09 28.04
N LEU A 64 -1.38 -0.84 27.53
CA LEU A 64 -1.47 -2.19 28.05
C LEU A 64 -0.11 -2.88 27.98
N THR A 65 0.27 -3.54 29.06
CA THR A 65 1.51 -4.31 29.11
C THR A 65 1.39 -5.61 28.31
N LYS A 66 2.53 -6.18 27.92
CA LYS A 66 2.56 -7.46 27.19
C LYS A 66 1.91 -8.60 27.97
N ASP A 67 2.00 -8.58 29.30
CA ASP A 67 1.45 -9.65 30.12
C ASP A 67 -0.07 -9.51 30.28
N GLU A 68 -0.58 -8.29 30.46
CA GLU A 68 -2.02 -8.02 30.43
C GLU A 68 -2.67 -8.43 29.10
N ILE A 69 -2.01 -8.12 27.98
CA ILE A 69 -2.45 -8.54 26.65
C ILE A 69 -2.49 -10.08 26.55
N LYS A 70 -1.42 -10.76 26.99
CA LYS A 70 -1.35 -12.22 26.95
C LYS A 70 -2.42 -12.87 27.84
N GLU A 71 -2.65 -12.33 29.03
CA GLU A 71 -3.67 -12.81 29.96
C GLU A 71 -5.06 -12.69 29.36
N PHE A 72 -5.40 -11.52 28.80
CA PHE A 72 -6.68 -11.31 28.13
C PHE A 72 -6.89 -12.28 26.97
N VAL A 73 -5.90 -12.44 26.08
CA VAL A 73 -6.00 -13.35 24.93
C VAL A 73 -6.10 -14.82 25.37
N LYS A 74 -5.40 -15.21 26.45
CA LYS A 74 -5.51 -16.58 27.02
C LYS A 74 -6.88 -16.86 27.62
N ALA A 75 -7.48 -15.88 28.29
CA ALA A 75 -8.80 -16.00 28.89
C ALA A 75 -9.92 -16.12 27.83
N HIS A 76 -9.79 -15.41 26.70
CA HIS A 76 -10.84 -15.33 25.68
C HIS A 76 -10.46 -16.11 24.41
N LYS A 77 -10.87 -17.39 24.36
CA LYS A 77 -10.49 -18.31 23.25
C LYS A 77 -10.95 -17.87 21.86
N THR A 78 -11.91 -16.97 21.75
CA THR A 78 -12.42 -16.41 20.48
C THR A 78 -11.54 -15.29 19.93
N VAL A 79 -10.69 -14.69 20.78
CA VAL A 79 -9.73 -13.65 20.43
C VAL A 79 -8.43 -14.29 19.94
N SER A 80 -7.89 -13.82 18.82
CA SER A 80 -6.58 -14.22 18.30
C SER A 80 -5.46 -13.24 18.64
N GLY A 81 -5.80 -11.98 18.94
CA GLY A 81 -4.83 -10.97 19.31
C GLY A 81 -5.48 -9.72 19.90
N LEU A 82 -4.70 -9.00 20.69
CA LEU A 82 -5.03 -7.69 21.23
C LEU A 82 -3.78 -6.82 21.12
N VAL A 83 -3.93 -5.62 20.59
CA VAL A 83 -2.85 -4.65 20.39
C VAL A 83 -3.30 -3.31 20.95
N ASN A 84 -2.39 -2.61 21.62
CA ASN A 84 -2.62 -1.25 22.06
C ASN A 84 -1.46 -0.35 21.62
N GLU A 85 -1.79 0.62 20.78
CA GLU A 85 -0.86 1.58 20.19
C GLU A 85 -1.39 3.00 20.47
N GLY A 86 -0.71 3.72 21.36
CA GLY A 86 -1.18 5.01 21.86
C GLY A 86 -2.59 4.88 22.45
N HIS A 87 -3.51 5.73 21.98
CA HIS A 87 -4.91 5.78 22.41
C HIS A 87 -5.82 4.77 21.71
N THR A 88 -5.25 3.86 20.90
CA THR A 88 -6.04 2.90 20.12
C THR A 88 -5.85 1.49 20.63
N VAL A 89 -6.95 0.78 20.84
CA VAL A 89 -6.95 -0.65 21.17
C VAL A 89 -7.62 -1.40 20.02
N THR A 90 -6.90 -2.37 19.46
CA THR A 90 -7.39 -3.24 18.38
C THR A 90 -7.42 -4.68 18.85
N MET A 91 -8.60 -5.29 18.83
CA MET A 91 -8.82 -6.70 19.10
C MET A 91 -9.11 -7.45 17.80
N VAL A 92 -8.43 -8.57 17.59
CA VAL A 92 -8.63 -9.43 16.43
C VAL A 92 -9.38 -10.68 16.87
N LEU A 93 -10.56 -10.92 16.29
CA LEU A 93 -11.34 -12.14 16.49
C LEU A 93 -11.00 -13.20 15.46
N LYS A 94 -10.96 -14.46 15.91
CA LYS A 94 -10.77 -15.62 15.03
C LYS A 94 -11.85 -15.68 13.96
N SER A 95 -11.52 -16.31 12.83
CA SER A 95 -12.44 -16.49 11.72
C SER A 95 -13.54 -17.50 12.05
N TYR A 96 -14.81 -17.12 11.84
CA TYR A 96 -15.96 -18.03 11.98
C TYR A 96 -16.86 -17.99 10.74
N LEU A 97 -17.02 -19.12 10.06
CA LEU A 97 -17.93 -19.24 8.92
C LEU A 97 -19.42 -19.25 9.34
N ASN A 98 -19.71 -19.80 10.53
CA ASN A 98 -21.06 -19.83 11.07
C ASN A 98 -21.43 -18.44 11.61
N GLN A 99 -22.35 -17.77 10.91
CA GLN A 99 -22.74 -16.39 11.20
C GLN A 99 -23.42 -16.22 12.56
N LYS A 100 -24.15 -17.22 13.05
CA LYS A 100 -24.76 -17.16 14.39
C LYS A 100 -23.68 -17.17 15.48
N LYS A 101 -22.67 -18.04 15.32
CA LYS A 101 -21.52 -18.09 16.23
C LYS A 101 -20.68 -16.82 16.14
N LEU A 102 -20.44 -16.31 14.93
CA LEU A 102 -19.70 -15.06 14.74
C LEU A 102 -20.35 -13.90 15.50
N ARG A 103 -21.67 -13.73 15.38
CA ARG A 103 -22.45 -12.70 16.07
C ARG A 103 -22.34 -12.80 17.59
N ALA A 104 -22.58 -14.00 18.13
CA ALA A 104 -22.48 -14.25 19.57
C ALA A 104 -21.05 -13.97 20.09
N ASN A 105 -20.03 -14.52 19.42
CA ASN A 105 -18.63 -14.33 19.80
C ASN A 105 -18.19 -12.86 19.70
N ALA A 106 -18.66 -12.12 18.70
CA ALA A 106 -18.34 -10.71 18.55
C ALA A 106 -18.97 -9.88 19.67
N GLN A 107 -20.23 -10.14 20.02
CA GLN A 107 -20.91 -9.46 21.12
C GLN A 107 -20.21 -9.73 22.46
N GLU A 108 -19.94 -10.99 22.77
CA GLU A 108 -19.24 -11.41 23.99
C GLU A 108 -17.86 -10.75 24.07
N ALA A 109 -17.08 -10.82 22.99
CA ALA A 109 -15.73 -10.24 22.99
C ALA A 109 -15.72 -8.71 23.14
N ILE A 110 -16.67 -7.99 22.52
CA ILE A 110 -16.81 -6.53 22.68
C ILE A 110 -17.13 -6.20 24.15
N GLN A 111 -18.03 -6.96 24.76
CA GLN A 111 -18.41 -6.77 26.16
C GLN A 111 -17.23 -7.04 27.11
N GLU A 112 -16.50 -8.14 26.90
CA GLU A 112 -15.33 -8.48 27.72
C GLU A 112 -14.18 -7.47 27.54
N LEU A 113 -13.94 -7.00 26.30
CA LEU A 113 -12.92 -5.99 26.03
C LEU A 113 -13.22 -4.68 26.73
N THR A 114 -14.44 -4.17 26.60
CA THR A 114 -14.84 -2.88 27.21
C THR A 114 -14.84 -2.96 28.73
N ALA A 115 -15.27 -4.09 29.31
CA ALA A 115 -15.18 -4.35 30.74
C ALA A 115 -13.72 -4.41 31.24
N PHE A 116 -12.86 -5.13 30.52
CA PHE A 116 -11.44 -5.24 30.83
C PHE A 116 -10.74 -3.87 30.84
N LEU A 117 -10.96 -3.06 29.81
CA LEU A 117 -10.37 -1.73 29.69
C LEU A 117 -10.82 -0.81 30.83
N ARG A 118 -12.13 -0.77 31.13
CA ARG A 118 -12.66 0.00 32.26
C ARG A 118 -12.10 -0.48 33.59
N GLY A 119 -12.01 -1.80 33.81
CA GLY A 119 -11.43 -2.39 35.02
C GLY A 119 -9.96 -2.03 35.22
N LYS A 120 -9.25 -1.71 34.13
CA LYS A 120 -7.87 -1.20 34.14
C LYS A 120 -7.77 0.33 34.18
N GLY A 121 -8.90 1.03 34.28
CA GLY A 121 -8.96 2.49 34.37
C GLY A 121 -8.85 3.23 33.03
N TYR A 122 -9.06 2.54 31.90
CA TYR A 122 -9.16 3.20 30.60
C TYR A 122 -10.52 3.84 30.41
N VAL A 123 -10.53 5.02 29.80
CA VAL A 123 -11.72 5.77 29.43
C VAL A 123 -11.87 5.85 27.90
N PRO A 124 -13.11 5.90 27.37
CA PRO A 124 -13.33 6.16 25.95
C PRO A 124 -12.72 7.49 25.53
N CYS A 125 -12.05 7.54 24.39
CA CYS A 125 -11.38 8.77 23.95
C CYS A 125 -11.25 8.88 22.42
N CYS A 126 -10.87 10.07 21.97
CA CYS A 126 -10.41 10.30 20.60
C CYS A 126 -9.12 9.53 20.32
N GLN A 127 -9.13 8.67 19.30
CA GLN A 127 -7.96 7.84 18.92
C GLN A 127 -6.76 8.68 18.47
N TYR A 128 -6.98 9.95 18.10
CA TYR A 128 -5.93 10.86 17.65
C TYR A 128 -5.31 11.69 18.80
N CYS A 129 -6.13 12.33 19.64
CA CYS A 129 -5.63 13.24 20.69
C CYS A 129 -5.77 12.72 22.13
N GLY A 130 -6.41 11.58 22.35
CA GLY A 130 -6.59 10.97 23.67
C GLY A 130 -7.59 11.66 24.59
N ARG A 131 -8.24 12.75 24.15
CA ARG A 131 -9.27 13.42 24.97
C ARG A 131 -10.50 12.53 25.14
N GLU A 132 -10.96 12.42 26.38
CA GLU A 132 -12.25 11.83 26.75
C GLU A 132 -13.38 12.76 26.33
N THR A 133 -13.95 12.50 25.16
CA THR A 133 -15.02 13.29 24.55
C THR A 133 -15.80 12.42 23.57
N GLU A 134 -16.92 12.93 23.06
CA GLU A 134 -17.70 12.23 22.06
C GLU A 134 -16.90 12.08 20.77
N THR A 135 -16.97 10.89 20.18
CA THR A 135 -16.24 10.54 18.97
C THR A 135 -17.15 9.82 18.00
N GLU A 136 -16.81 9.95 16.72
CA GLU A 136 -17.49 9.28 15.62
C GLU A 136 -16.45 8.66 14.69
N GLY A 137 -16.85 7.64 13.93
CA GLY A 137 -15.99 7.00 12.94
C GLY A 137 -15.72 7.87 11.70
N TYR A 138 -14.45 7.92 11.28
CA TYR A 138 -14.01 8.57 10.04
C TYR A 138 -13.08 7.66 9.24
N LEU A 139 -13.09 7.82 7.91
CA LEU A 139 -12.04 7.39 7.00
C LEU A 139 -11.03 8.53 6.86
N VAL A 140 -9.77 8.28 7.20
CA VAL A 140 -8.66 9.23 7.05
C VAL A 140 -7.47 8.54 6.41
N SER A 141 -7.07 9.00 5.22
CA SER A 141 -5.92 8.47 4.49
C SER A 141 -5.95 6.95 4.28
N GLY A 142 -7.14 6.37 4.10
CA GLY A 142 -7.38 4.93 3.95
C GLY A 142 -7.53 4.13 5.24
N ASN A 143 -7.41 4.76 6.40
CA ASN A 143 -7.59 4.12 7.70
C ASN A 143 -8.92 4.54 8.34
N HIS A 144 -9.53 3.64 9.09
CA HIS A 144 -10.72 3.93 9.88
C HIS A 144 -10.31 4.33 11.30
N ILE A 145 -10.80 5.47 11.79
CA ILE A 145 -10.39 6.07 13.05
C ILE A 145 -11.56 6.77 13.75
N GLY A 146 -11.66 6.61 15.07
CA GLY A 146 -12.63 7.32 15.91
C GLY A 146 -12.10 8.69 16.34
N LEU A 147 -12.75 9.77 15.90
CA LEU A 147 -12.28 11.15 16.10
C LEU A 147 -13.31 12.01 16.82
N CYS A 148 -12.81 12.95 17.62
CA CYS A 148 -13.60 14.09 18.08
C CYS A 148 -13.71 15.16 16.98
N GLU A 149 -14.69 16.06 17.12
CA GLU A 149 -14.99 17.11 16.15
C GLU A 149 -13.77 17.98 15.79
N GLU A 150 -13.00 18.42 16.78
CA GLU A 150 -11.82 19.25 16.57
C GLU A 150 -10.72 18.54 15.77
N CYS A 151 -10.47 17.25 16.05
CA CYS A 151 -9.48 16.47 15.33
C CYS A 151 -9.96 16.16 13.91
N ALA A 152 -11.26 15.88 13.73
CA ALA A 152 -11.85 15.69 12.42
C ALA A 152 -11.71 16.97 11.56
N ALA A 153 -12.03 18.14 12.10
CA ALA A 153 -11.90 19.42 11.41
C ALA A 153 -10.43 19.72 11.04
N SER A 154 -9.50 19.54 11.99
CA SER A 154 -8.07 19.76 11.76
C SER A 154 -7.50 18.82 10.70
N LEU A 155 -7.84 17.52 10.73
CA LEU A 155 -7.39 16.55 9.73
C LEU A 155 -7.98 16.84 8.34
N ALA A 156 -9.27 17.17 8.26
CA ALA A 156 -9.90 17.58 7.01
C ALA A 156 -9.21 18.79 6.38
N GLN A 157 -8.92 19.81 7.21
CA GLN A 157 -8.20 21.00 6.77
C GLN A 157 -6.78 20.67 6.32
N ASN A 158 -6.03 19.87 7.09
CA ASN A 158 -4.66 19.49 6.74
C ASN A 158 -4.58 18.71 5.43
N ILE A 159 -5.52 17.79 5.18
CA ILE A 159 -5.61 17.06 3.91
C ILE A 159 -5.92 18.03 2.76
N THR A 160 -6.83 18.98 2.96
CA THR A 160 -7.19 19.98 1.93
C THR A 160 -6.01 20.92 1.63
N LEU A 161 -5.30 21.39 2.66
CA LEU A 161 -4.12 22.22 2.52
C LEU A 161 -2.99 21.48 1.80
N ALA A 162 -2.72 20.23 2.18
CA ALA A 162 -1.70 19.41 1.52
C ALA A 162 -2.04 19.18 0.03
N GLN A 163 -3.32 18.97 -0.29
CA GLN A 163 -3.78 18.86 -1.68
C GLN A 163 -3.57 20.16 -2.46
N ASN A 164 -3.93 21.30 -1.86
CA ASN A 164 -3.76 22.62 -2.50
C ASN A 164 -2.28 22.92 -2.74
N GLN A 165 -1.42 22.69 -1.75
CA GLN A 165 0.04 22.84 -1.88
C GLN A 165 0.62 21.92 -2.97
N GLU A 166 0.17 20.66 -3.06
CA GLU A 166 0.62 19.75 -4.13
C GLU A 166 0.18 20.23 -5.52
N ASN A 167 -1.03 20.80 -5.62
CA ASN A 167 -1.55 21.35 -6.86
C ASN A 167 -0.81 22.63 -7.28
N GLU A 168 -0.49 23.52 -6.33
CA GLU A 168 0.22 24.78 -6.56
C GLU A 168 1.71 24.61 -6.85
N LYS A 169 2.35 23.53 -6.37
CA LYS A 169 3.74 23.21 -6.70
C LYS A 169 3.91 23.17 -8.22
N LYS A 170 4.72 24.08 -8.77
CA LYS A 170 5.08 24.08 -10.18
C LYS A 170 5.96 22.87 -10.48
N GLU A 171 5.60 22.11 -11.51
CA GLU A 171 6.40 20.98 -11.96
C GLU A 171 7.62 21.48 -12.72
N ASN A 172 8.82 21.20 -12.23
CA ASN A 172 10.04 21.45 -13.00
C ASN A 172 10.24 20.30 -13.99
N MET A 173 9.63 20.41 -15.17
CA MET A 173 9.70 19.34 -16.18
C MET A 173 11.14 19.02 -16.59
N ILE A 174 12.00 20.03 -16.72
CA ILE A 174 13.41 19.84 -17.09
C ILE A 174 14.14 19.07 -16.00
N GLY A 175 13.99 19.50 -14.74
CA GLY A 175 14.55 18.79 -13.59
C GLY A 175 14.04 17.36 -13.50
N GLY A 176 12.75 17.12 -13.80
CA GLY A 176 12.15 15.80 -13.87
C GLY A 176 12.79 14.91 -14.95
N ILE A 177 12.97 15.41 -16.17
CA ILE A 177 13.61 14.65 -17.26
C ILE A 177 15.05 14.28 -16.87
N VAL A 178 15.82 15.22 -16.32
CA VAL A 178 17.19 14.97 -15.87
C VAL A 178 17.22 13.92 -14.76
N GLY A 179 16.33 14.05 -13.76
CA GLY A 179 16.22 13.07 -12.68
C GLY A 179 15.79 11.69 -13.18
N ALA A 180 14.86 11.62 -14.12
CA ALA A 180 14.42 10.38 -14.76
C ALA A 180 15.55 9.72 -15.55
N LEU A 181 16.37 10.50 -16.27
CA LEU A 181 17.55 10.02 -16.98
C LEU A 181 18.55 9.38 -16.02
N VAL A 182 18.91 10.09 -14.94
CA VAL A 182 19.81 9.55 -13.90
C VAL A 182 19.23 8.28 -13.27
N GLY A 183 17.93 8.27 -12.96
CA GLY A 183 17.25 7.09 -12.43
C GLY A 183 17.22 5.91 -13.40
N SER A 184 17.01 6.17 -14.69
CA SER A 184 16.98 5.14 -15.72
C SER A 184 18.37 4.54 -15.98
N LEU A 185 19.44 5.32 -15.86
CA LEU A 185 20.83 4.82 -15.96
C LEU A 185 21.15 3.82 -14.86
N LEU A 186 20.68 4.07 -13.63
CA LEU A 186 20.77 3.08 -12.54
C LEU A 186 20.00 1.80 -12.88
N GLY A 187 18.81 1.94 -13.49
CA GLY A 187 18.05 0.82 -14.02
C GLY A 187 18.81 0.01 -15.07
N VAL A 188 19.46 0.67 -16.04
CA VAL A 188 20.28 0.01 -17.08
C VAL A 188 21.45 -0.73 -16.44
N ALA A 189 22.16 -0.11 -15.50
CA ALA A 189 23.26 -0.77 -14.79
C ALA A 189 22.78 -2.04 -14.06
N CYS A 190 21.61 -1.99 -13.41
CA CYS A 190 21.01 -3.18 -12.81
C CYS A 190 20.64 -4.26 -13.82
N ILE A 191 20.11 -3.90 -14.99
CA ILE A 191 19.83 -4.86 -16.09
C ILE A 191 21.11 -5.59 -16.49
N VAL A 192 22.18 -4.84 -16.78
CA VAL A 192 23.47 -5.39 -17.23
C VAL A 192 24.09 -6.30 -16.16
N ILE A 193 24.11 -5.89 -14.89
CA ILE A 193 24.67 -6.71 -13.80
C ILE A 193 23.88 -8.01 -13.62
N LEU A 194 22.54 -7.93 -13.64
CA LEU A 194 21.69 -9.12 -13.46
C LEU A 194 21.77 -10.07 -14.65
N SER A 195 21.89 -9.55 -15.88
CA SER A 195 22.09 -10.35 -17.10
C SER A 195 23.39 -11.16 -17.00
N GLN A 196 24.49 -10.52 -16.57
CA GLN A 196 25.78 -11.19 -16.40
C GLN A 196 25.79 -12.27 -15.31
N LEU A 197 24.92 -12.17 -14.31
CA LEU A 197 24.80 -13.14 -13.23
C LEU A 197 23.75 -14.23 -13.53
N GLY A 198 23.11 -14.22 -14.69
CA GLY A 198 22.09 -15.18 -15.09
C GLY A 198 20.79 -15.09 -14.28
N TYR A 199 20.53 -13.97 -13.59
CA TYR A 199 19.30 -13.77 -12.81
C TYR A 199 18.12 -13.33 -13.67
N VAL A 200 16.90 -13.65 -13.20
CA VAL A 200 15.64 -13.44 -13.91
C VAL A 200 15.41 -11.95 -14.21
N ALA A 201 15.28 -11.62 -15.50
CA ALA A 201 15.04 -10.28 -16.03
C ALA A 201 13.76 -9.57 -15.49
N ALA A 202 12.89 -10.27 -14.75
CA ALA A 202 11.74 -9.67 -14.07
C ALA A 202 12.11 -8.63 -13.00
N LEU A 203 13.20 -8.84 -12.25
CA LEU A 203 13.63 -7.94 -11.17
C LEU A 203 14.14 -6.60 -11.72
N SER A 204 14.80 -6.62 -12.89
CA SER A 204 15.40 -5.43 -13.48
C SER A 204 14.36 -4.44 -14.00
N GLY A 205 13.23 -4.93 -14.51
CA GLY A 205 12.09 -4.09 -14.93
C GLY A 205 11.45 -3.31 -13.79
N VAL A 206 11.33 -3.90 -12.59
CA VAL A 206 10.82 -3.21 -11.39
C VAL A 206 11.78 -2.10 -10.95
N VAL A 207 13.07 -2.43 -10.87
CA VAL A 207 14.11 -1.46 -10.45
C VAL A 207 14.14 -0.26 -11.41
N MET A 208 14.18 -0.52 -12.73
CA MET A 208 14.13 0.54 -13.73
C MET A 208 12.88 1.42 -13.58
N ALA A 209 11.71 0.82 -13.35
CA ALA A 209 10.47 1.56 -13.16
C ALA A 209 10.49 2.45 -11.91
N VAL A 210 10.91 1.91 -10.78
CA VAL A 210 10.98 2.66 -9.52
C VAL A 210 12.00 3.79 -9.62
N CYS A 211 13.22 3.51 -10.08
CA CYS A 211 14.29 4.51 -10.16
C CYS A 211 13.94 5.63 -11.17
N THR A 212 13.36 5.30 -12.32
CA THR A 212 13.01 6.33 -13.33
C THR A 212 11.88 7.22 -12.84
N LEU A 213 10.79 6.64 -12.31
CA LEU A 213 9.64 7.42 -11.82
C LEU A 213 9.99 8.26 -10.58
N LYS A 214 10.78 7.69 -9.65
CA LYS A 214 11.26 8.44 -8.47
C LYS A 214 12.29 9.49 -8.84
N GLY A 215 13.18 9.21 -9.79
CA GLY A 215 14.10 10.19 -10.34
C GLY A 215 13.34 11.39 -10.93
N TYR A 216 12.29 11.13 -11.71
CA TYR A 216 11.43 12.19 -12.22
C TYR A 216 10.77 12.98 -11.08
N GLU A 217 10.15 12.29 -10.12
CA GLU A 217 9.44 12.92 -9.00
C GLU A 217 10.35 13.85 -8.19
N ILE A 218 11.57 13.41 -7.88
CA ILE A 218 12.57 14.19 -7.12
C ILE A 218 13.02 15.39 -7.94
N GLY A 219 13.37 15.19 -9.22
CA GLY A 219 13.86 16.27 -10.07
C GLY A 219 12.79 17.30 -10.44
N SER A 220 11.53 16.89 -10.54
CA SER A 220 10.41 17.77 -10.91
C SER A 220 9.68 18.40 -9.72
N GLY A 221 9.89 17.86 -8.51
CA GLY A 221 9.18 18.24 -7.29
C GLY A 221 7.76 17.68 -7.17
N LYS A 222 7.20 17.08 -8.23
CA LYS A 222 5.94 16.33 -8.20
C LYS A 222 5.81 15.33 -9.35
N LEU A 223 5.30 14.13 -9.07
CA LEU A 223 4.94 13.18 -10.12
C LEU A 223 3.53 13.46 -10.66
N SER A 224 3.45 14.15 -11.80
CA SER A 224 2.20 14.40 -12.51
C SER A 224 1.87 13.30 -13.52
N LYS A 225 0.64 13.30 -14.06
CA LYS A 225 0.28 12.41 -15.18
C LYS A 225 1.19 12.61 -16.39
N ARG A 226 1.62 13.86 -16.67
CA ARG A 226 2.55 14.18 -17.76
C ARG A 226 3.93 13.59 -17.47
N GLY A 227 4.41 13.76 -16.23
CA GLY A 227 5.67 13.18 -15.77
C GLY A 227 5.73 11.65 -15.86
N ILE A 228 4.62 10.97 -15.55
CA ILE A 228 4.51 9.51 -15.73
C ILE A 228 4.65 9.15 -17.21
N VAL A 229 3.97 9.84 -18.13
CA VAL A 229 4.08 9.58 -19.57
C VAL A 229 5.52 9.78 -20.06
N ILE A 230 6.16 10.89 -19.69
CA ILE A 230 7.56 11.17 -20.04
C ILE A 230 8.49 10.07 -19.51
N SER A 231 8.30 9.66 -18.26
CA SER A 231 9.08 8.59 -17.64
C SER A 231 8.88 7.25 -18.34
N VAL A 232 7.66 6.92 -18.78
CA VAL A 232 7.37 5.69 -19.54
C VAL A 232 8.05 5.69 -20.89
N ILE A 233 7.96 6.79 -21.64
CA ILE A 233 8.68 6.92 -22.92
C ILE A 233 10.18 6.76 -22.70
N LEU A 234 10.73 7.40 -21.68
CA LEU A 234 12.15 7.31 -21.37
C LEU A 234 12.56 5.90 -20.97
N MET A 235 11.77 5.19 -20.15
CA MET A 235 12.01 3.79 -19.83
C MET A 235 12.08 2.94 -21.09
N LEU A 236 11.13 3.09 -22.02
CA LEU A 236 11.13 2.30 -23.26
C LEU A 236 12.39 2.52 -24.10
N VAL A 237 12.85 3.76 -24.20
CA VAL A 237 14.10 4.12 -24.90
C VAL A 237 15.31 3.55 -24.17
N MET A 238 15.41 3.74 -22.85
CA MET A 238 16.56 3.29 -22.06
C MET A 238 16.62 1.78 -21.92
N THR A 239 15.48 1.08 -21.96
CA THR A 239 15.44 -0.38 -22.05
C THR A 239 16.03 -0.88 -23.37
N TYR A 240 15.68 -0.25 -24.49
CA TYR A 240 16.32 -0.58 -25.78
C TYR A 240 17.82 -0.33 -25.75
N VAL A 241 18.27 0.81 -25.21
CA VAL A 241 19.68 1.12 -25.06
C VAL A 241 20.39 0.09 -24.17
N GLY A 242 19.75 -0.31 -23.06
CA GLY A 242 20.28 -1.34 -22.16
C GLY A 242 20.43 -2.70 -22.83
N ASP A 243 19.40 -3.16 -23.57
CA ASP A 243 19.47 -4.41 -24.34
C ASP A 243 20.58 -4.35 -25.40
N ARG A 244 20.70 -3.24 -26.13
CA ARG A 244 21.79 -3.03 -27.10
C ARG A 244 23.17 -3.05 -26.47
N LEU A 245 23.33 -2.49 -25.27
CA LEU A 245 24.57 -2.56 -24.52
C LEU A 245 24.87 -3.97 -24.03
N ASP A 246 23.86 -4.74 -23.63
CA ASP A 246 24.02 -6.12 -23.19
C ASP A 246 24.56 -7.01 -24.32
N TRP A 247 23.98 -6.90 -25.52
CA TRP A 247 24.49 -7.57 -26.72
C TRP A 247 25.92 -7.14 -27.07
N ALA A 248 26.24 -5.84 -26.96
CA ALA A 248 27.60 -5.35 -27.19
C ALA A 248 28.61 -5.94 -26.21
N ILE A 249 28.24 -6.09 -24.93
CA ILE A 249 29.08 -6.71 -23.90
C ILE A 249 29.25 -8.21 -24.19
N MET A 250 28.19 -8.89 -24.62
CA MET A 250 28.24 -10.31 -24.99
C MET A 250 29.21 -10.55 -26.16
N ILE A 251 29.07 -9.77 -27.24
CA ILE A 251 29.95 -9.86 -28.41
C ILE A 251 31.40 -9.51 -28.03
N ALA A 252 31.60 -8.47 -27.23
CA ALA A 252 32.92 -8.06 -26.76
C ALA A 252 33.62 -9.19 -25.98
N ARG A 253 32.87 -9.94 -25.17
CA ARG A 253 33.39 -11.11 -24.43
C ARG A 253 33.70 -12.27 -25.36
N GLU A 254 32.82 -12.58 -26.31
CA GLU A 254 32.96 -13.74 -27.19
C GLU A 254 34.07 -13.56 -28.23
N LEU A 255 34.25 -12.34 -28.75
CA LEU A 255 35.26 -12.00 -29.75
C LEU A 255 36.54 -11.40 -29.16
N GLU A 256 36.63 -11.32 -27.82
CA GLU A 256 37.73 -10.70 -27.08
C GLU A 256 38.08 -9.27 -27.55
N VAL A 257 37.06 -8.48 -27.90
CA VAL A 257 37.19 -7.07 -28.33
C VAL A 257 36.64 -6.12 -27.27
N ASP A 258 36.89 -4.82 -27.41
CA ASP A 258 36.29 -3.81 -26.54
C ASP A 258 34.77 -3.64 -26.80
N ILE A 259 34.04 -3.09 -25.82
CA ILE A 259 32.57 -2.93 -25.89
C ILE A 259 32.14 -2.03 -27.07
N ALA A 260 32.93 -1.01 -27.43
CA ALA A 260 32.57 -0.12 -28.53
C ALA A 260 32.70 -0.85 -29.88
N THR A 261 33.73 -1.67 -30.03
CA THR A 261 33.89 -2.57 -31.18
C THR A 261 32.77 -3.63 -31.22
N GLY A 262 32.44 -4.25 -30.09
CA GLY A 262 31.31 -5.18 -29.98
C GLY A 262 29.97 -4.55 -30.39
N TYR A 263 29.72 -3.31 -29.97
CA TYR A 263 28.52 -2.54 -30.35
C TYR A 263 28.44 -2.30 -31.87
N ARG A 264 29.57 -2.01 -32.52
CA ARG A 264 29.65 -1.81 -33.98
C ARG A 264 29.47 -3.11 -34.77
N TYR A 265 29.90 -4.24 -34.22
CA TYR A 265 29.75 -5.55 -34.87
C TYR A 265 28.35 -6.11 -34.76
N PHE A 266 27.58 -5.75 -33.72
CA PHE A 266 26.20 -6.21 -33.58
C PHE A 266 25.34 -6.14 -34.86
N PRO A 267 25.21 -5.00 -35.57
CA PRO A 267 24.41 -4.94 -36.80
C PRO A 267 24.95 -5.84 -37.92
N LEU A 268 26.28 -6.02 -38.00
CA LEU A 268 26.91 -6.89 -39.00
C LEU A 268 26.64 -8.37 -38.68
N LEU A 269 26.79 -8.77 -37.42
CA LEU A 269 26.51 -10.14 -36.98
C LEU A 269 25.03 -10.52 -37.11
N LEU A 270 24.13 -9.54 -36.98
CA LEU A 270 22.70 -9.72 -37.21
C LEU A 270 22.36 -9.83 -38.71
N SER A 271 23.08 -9.12 -39.60
CA SER A 271 22.82 -9.19 -41.05
C SER A 271 23.40 -10.44 -41.71
N GLU A 272 24.47 -10.99 -41.13
CA GLU A 272 25.13 -12.22 -41.60
C GLU A 272 24.48 -13.50 -41.00
N ASP A 273 23.33 -13.38 -40.33
CA ASP A 273 22.62 -14.46 -39.62
C ASP A 273 23.47 -15.23 -38.58
N ILE A 274 24.59 -14.65 -38.14
CA ILE A 274 25.41 -15.21 -37.03
C ILE A 274 24.65 -15.06 -35.71
N ILE A 275 23.96 -13.93 -35.54
CA ILE A 275 22.95 -13.74 -34.50
C ILE A 275 21.59 -13.97 -35.14
N ASP A 276 20.89 -15.02 -34.73
CA ASP A 276 19.54 -15.30 -35.19
C ASP A 276 18.59 -14.15 -34.82
N PHE A 277 17.97 -13.54 -35.84
CA PHE A 277 17.04 -12.44 -35.65
C PHE A 277 15.84 -12.85 -34.79
N GLY A 278 15.38 -14.10 -34.89
CA GLY A 278 14.28 -14.62 -34.08
C GLY A 278 14.61 -14.58 -32.58
N SER A 279 15.81 -15.01 -32.21
CA SER A 279 16.33 -15.02 -30.85
C SER A 279 16.55 -13.61 -30.31
N TYR A 280 17.10 -12.70 -31.14
CA TYR A 280 17.22 -11.28 -30.80
C TYR A 280 15.84 -10.64 -30.54
N ALA A 281 14.90 -10.83 -31.47
CA ALA A 281 13.55 -10.28 -31.35
C ALA A 281 12.82 -10.86 -30.13
N ALA A 282 12.96 -12.16 -29.86
CA ALA A 282 12.40 -12.82 -28.68
C ALA A 282 12.96 -12.23 -27.38
N ASN A 283 14.28 -12.01 -27.29
CA ASN A 283 14.90 -11.39 -26.13
C ASN A 283 14.39 -9.96 -25.92
N LEU A 284 14.35 -9.16 -26.98
CA LEU A 284 13.88 -7.77 -26.91
C LEU A 284 12.42 -7.70 -26.42
N VAL A 285 11.55 -8.56 -26.96
CA VAL A 285 10.16 -8.68 -26.50
C VAL A 285 10.09 -9.08 -25.02
N LEU A 286 10.93 -10.04 -24.60
CA LEU A 286 10.98 -10.51 -23.22
C LEU A 286 11.40 -9.40 -22.24
N VAL A 287 12.44 -8.61 -22.57
CA VAL A 287 12.90 -7.50 -21.73
C VAL A 287 11.80 -6.44 -21.60
N TYR A 288 11.10 -6.11 -22.70
CA TYR A 288 9.94 -5.21 -22.63
C TYR A 288 8.78 -5.78 -21.83
N ALA A 289 8.51 -7.08 -21.90
CA ALA A 289 7.48 -7.72 -21.09
C ALA A 289 7.80 -7.58 -19.60
N PHE A 290 9.06 -7.79 -19.19
CA PHE A 290 9.49 -7.60 -17.81
C PHE A 290 9.46 -6.14 -17.35
N LEU A 291 9.84 -5.19 -18.22
CA LEU A 291 9.67 -3.77 -17.96
C LEU A 291 8.21 -3.46 -17.65
N LEU A 292 7.26 -3.93 -18.47
CA LEU A 292 5.83 -3.71 -18.26
C LEU A 292 5.34 -4.37 -16.96
N LEU A 293 5.79 -5.58 -16.66
CA LEU A 293 5.49 -6.27 -15.40
C LEU A 293 5.94 -5.48 -14.17
N GLY A 294 7.04 -4.70 -14.27
CA GLY A 294 7.49 -3.82 -13.19
C GLY A 294 6.85 -2.43 -13.19
N ALA A 295 6.67 -1.83 -14.37
CA ALA A 295 6.16 -0.46 -14.52
C ALA A 295 4.68 -0.35 -14.16
N ILE A 296 3.85 -1.30 -14.61
CA ILE A 296 2.39 -1.29 -14.37
C ILE A 296 2.07 -1.25 -12.86
N PRO A 297 2.56 -2.18 -12.01
CA PRO A 297 2.28 -2.14 -10.58
C PRO A 297 2.86 -0.90 -9.90
N THR A 298 4.04 -0.44 -10.31
CA THR A 298 4.67 0.77 -9.76
C THR A 298 3.81 2.01 -10.02
N ILE A 299 3.35 2.22 -11.25
CA ILE A 299 2.48 3.33 -11.63
C ILE A 299 1.12 3.24 -10.93
N ARG A 300 0.55 2.03 -10.86
CA ARG A 300 -0.72 1.79 -10.14
C ARG A 300 -0.61 2.12 -8.66
N ASN A 301 0.47 1.69 -8.01
CA ASN A 301 0.72 1.95 -6.59
C ASN A 301 0.95 3.44 -6.32
N ALA A 302 1.70 4.13 -7.18
CA ALA A 302 1.88 5.59 -7.08
C ALA A 302 0.53 6.33 -7.16
N ASN A 303 -0.32 5.96 -8.11
CA ASN A 303 -1.65 6.57 -8.26
C ASN A 303 -2.61 6.20 -7.12
N LYS A 304 -2.59 4.94 -6.66
CA LYS A 304 -3.42 4.46 -5.56
C LYS A 304 -3.04 5.16 -4.25
N GLY A 305 -1.74 5.25 -3.94
CA GLY A 305 -1.23 5.93 -2.74
C GLY A 305 -1.68 7.40 -2.67
N LYS A 306 -1.58 8.13 -3.79
CA LYS A 306 -2.08 9.52 -3.86
C LYS A 306 -3.58 9.64 -3.63
N LYS A 307 -4.39 8.72 -4.16
CA LYS A 307 -5.84 8.74 -3.91
C LYS A 307 -6.16 8.44 -2.45
N VAL A 308 -5.49 7.44 -1.88
CA VAL A 308 -5.69 7.00 -0.50
C VAL A 308 -5.34 8.12 0.49
N GLN A 309 -4.19 8.78 0.35
CA GLN A 309 -3.80 9.91 1.22
C GLN A 309 -4.76 11.11 1.16
N ARG A 310 -5.61 11.18 0.14
CA ARG A 310 -6.57 12.26 -0.06
C ARG A 310 -7.95 11.97 0.51
N THR A 311 -8.19 10.77 1.05
CA THR A 311 -9.49 10.42 1.58
C THR A 311 -9.71 11.01 2.97
N PHE A 312 -10.83 11.72 3.10
CA PHE A 312 -11.39 12.14 4.37
C PHE A 312 -12.91 12.01 4.25
N GLY A 313 -13.54 11.35 5.22
CA GLY A 313 -15.00 11.22 5.23
C GLY A 313 -15.51 10.64 6.53
N LYS A 314 -16.68 11.09 6.97
CA LYS A 314 -17.39 10.50 8.11
C LYS A 314 -18.06 9.21 7.68
N LEU A 315 -17.96 8.16 8.51
CA LEU A 315 -18.64 6.88 8.29
C LEU A 315 -20.17 7.06 8.41
N ARG A 316 -20.93 6.34 7.58
CA ARG A 316 -22.39 6.51 7.46
C ARG A 316 -23.18 5.30 7.94
#